data_AF-A0AAU4IJA9-F1
#
_entry.id   AF-A0AAU4IJA9-F1
#
_cell.length_a   1.000
_cell.length_b   1.000
_cell.length_c   1.000
_cell.angle_alpha   90.00
_cell.angle_beta   90.00
_cell.angle_gamma   90.00
#
_symmetry.space_group_name_H-M   'P 1'
#
loop_
_entity.id
_entity.type
_entity.pdbx_description
1 polymer ?
#
loop_
_entity_poly.entity_id
_entity_poly.type
_entity_poly.pdbx_seq_one_letter_code
_entity_poly.pdbx_strand_id
1 'polypeptide(L)'
;MSRLQGNSGQPASNEYDDGPFVFQPATKDGQKARLSIQGPSGSGKTWTGLQIAAGLAEGQRFAVIDTERGAAALYVNDIDAQFDTLPMHRYDPRDLIKALAAAGAAKYPVAMVDSLSHYWKGTDGTLDQVEKFAKAKFGGNTFAGWGPGGDLQNEMIEALMAYPGHVVATMRSSRKWVLVENERGQKAPVDMGMKAQQRKDIEFEFGVAAEMNVDNQLRFIKSRCPAFRGLELDRPDGAVDIAKPYLEWLRSGAKEIDTGAWIDAASAEDATPASLLALYREVEAASALATPLMHPESGQPTSLGDYIRMRGAALKAAAQQ
;
A
#
# COMPACT_ATOMS: atom_id res chain seq x y z
N MET A 1 -10.55 -27.57 42.95
CA MET A 1 -10.68 -28.11 41.59
C MET A 1 -11.30 -27.05 40.70
N SER A 2 -10.51 -26.34 39.91
CA SER A 2 -11.02 -25.50 38.82
C SER A 2 -9.97 -25.52 37.72
N ARG A 3 -10.26 -26.24 36.63
CA ARG A 3 -9.39 -26.36 35.46
C ARG A 3 -9.60 -25.12 34.59
N LEU A 4 -8.57 -24.32 34.46
CA LEU A 4 -8.39 -23.38 33.35
C LEU A 4 -8.34 -24.20 32.06
N GLN A 5 -9.41 -24.15 31.27
CA GLN A 5 -9.39 -24.67 29.90
C GLN A 5 -8.59 -23.69 29.04
N GLY A 6 -7.54 -24.22 28.43
CA GLY A 6 -6.63 -23.49 27.55
C GLY A 6 -7.37 -22.94 26.33
N ASN A 7 -7.06 -21.68 26.03
CA ASN A 7 -7.37 -21.05 24.77
C ASN A 7 -6.55 -21.74 23.67
N SER A 8 -7.13 -22.70 22.96
CA SER A 8 -6.55 -23.29 21.76
C SER A 8 -6.77 -22.35 20.58
N GLY A 9 -5.97 -21.27 20.53
CA GLY A 9 -5.79 -20.53 19.30
C GLY A 9 -5.14 -21.48 18.29
N GLN A 10 -5.87 -21.87 17.25
CA GLN A 10 -5.25 -22.53 16.10
C GLN A 10 -4.13 -21.61 15.60
N PRO A 11 -2.88 -22.09 15.46
CA PRO A 11 -1.86 -21.29 14.83
C PRO A 11 -2.32 -21.00 13.39
N ALA A 12 -2.29 -19.73 13.01
CA ALA A 12 -2.39 -19.35 11.61
C ALA A 12 -1.31 -20.14 10.87
N SER A 13 -1.71 -21.02 9.93
CA SER A 13 -0.77 -21.81 9.14
C SER A 13 0.22 -20.86 8.49
N ASN A 14 1.50 -20.98 8.82
CA ASN A 14 2.53 -20.17 8.22
C ASN A 14 2.75 -20.72 6.81
N GLU A 15 2.81 -19.86 5.79
CA GLU A 15 3.10 -20.28 4.40
C GLU A 15 4.49 -20.92 4.24
N TYR A 16 5.29 -20.89 5.30
CA TYR A 16 6.61 -21.49 5.46
C TYR A 16 6.67 -22.67 6.45
N ASP A 17 5.52 -23.27 6.81
CA ASP A 17 5.51 -24.57 7.53
C ASP A 17 6.24 -25.65 6.70
N ASP A 18 6.64 -26.78 7.30
CA ASP A 18 7.44 -27.89 6.70
C ASP A 18 6.79 -28.58 5.47
N GLY A 19 5.74 -27.99 4.88
CA GLY A 19 5.15 -28.42 3.62
C GLY A 19 6.04 -28.11 2.40
N PRO A 20 5.76 -28.76 1.25
CA PRO A 20 6.52 -28.50 0.03
C PRO A 20 6.23 -27.08 -0.50
N PHE A 21 7.27 -26.37 -0.95
CA PHE A 21 7.10 -25.15 -1.73
C PHE A 21 6.41 -25.48 -3.07
N VAL A 22 5.27 -24.83 -3.34
CA VAL A 22 4.51 -25.02 -4.57
C VAL A 22 4.59 -23.75 -5.42
N PHE A 23 5.13 -23.87 -6.63
CA PHE A 23 5.12 -22.79 -7.61
C PHE A 23 3.75 -22.73 -8.31
N GLN A 24 3.24 -21.51 -8.54
CA GLN A 24 1.99 -21.28 -9.26
C GLN A 24 2.26 -20.45 -10.53
N PRO A 25 1.42 -20.58 -11.58
CA PRO A 25 1.49 -19.69 -12.73
C PRO A 25 1.39 -18.23 -12.29
N ALA A 26 2.29 -17.38 -12.80
CA ALA A 26 2.29 -15.97 -12.47
C ALA A 26 1.04 -15.28 -13.03
N THR A 27 0.37 -14.50 -12.18
CA THR A 27 -0.77 -13.65 -12.55
C THR A 27 -0.58 -12.24 -12.03
N LYS A 28 -1.27 -11.27 -12.64
CA LYS A 28 -1.39 -9.91 -12.10
C LYS A 28 -2.64 -9.72 -11.24
N ASP A 29 -3.46 -10.76 -11.09
CA ASP A 29 -4.66 -10.72 -10.27
C ASP A 29 -4.32 -10.21 -8.86
N GLY A 30 -5.17 -9.32 -8.34
CA GLY A 30 -4.98 -8.72 -7.02
C GLY A 30 -3.89 -7.65 -6.91
N GLN A 31 -3.01 -7.46 -7.91
CA GLN A 31 -1.92 -6.49 -7.84
C GLN A 31 -2.43 -5.05 -7.69
N LYS A 32 -1.81 -4.30 -6.77
CA LYS A 32 -2.20 -2.91 -6.47
C LYS A 32 -1.13 -1.92 -6.91
N ALA A 33 -1.57 -0.78 -7.44
CA ALA A 33 -0.71 0.36 -7.70
C ALA A 33 -0.01 0.83 -6.41
N ARG A 34 1.32 0.98 -6.50
CA ARG A 34 2.18 1.59 -5.49
C ARG A 34 2.94 2.72 -6.18
N LEU A 35 2.42 3.94 -6.04
CA LEU A 35 2.94 5.11 -6.75
C LEU A 35 3.46 6.15 -5.76
N SER A 36 4.61 6.74 -6.08
CA SER A 36 5.10 7.92 -5.36
C SER A 36 5.39 9.11 -6.27
N ILE A 37 5.20 10.32 -5.75
CA ILE A 37 5.51 11.58 -6.42
C ILE A 37 6.40 12.42 -5.50
N GLN A 38 7.63 12.69 -5.90
CA GLN A 38 8.54 13.59 -5.19
C GLN A 38 8.66 14.95 -5.87
N GLY A 39 8.98 16.01 -5.14
CA GLY A 39 9.10 17.34 -5.75
C GLY A 39 9.22 18.48 -4.72
N PRO A 40 9.75 19.65 -5.12
CA PRO A 40 9.85 20.81 -4.25
C PRO A 40 8.46 21.34 -3.87
N SER A 41 8.40 22.30 -2.95
CA SER A 41 7.14 23.01 -2.68
C SER A 41 6.64 23.72 -3.94
N GLY A 42 5.33 23.80 -4.13
CA GLY A 42 4.70 24.44 -5.30
C GLY A 42 4.70 23.59 -6.59
N SER A 43 5.30 22.40 -6.61
CA SER A 43 5.39 21.57 -7.82
C SER A 43 4.08 20.86 -8.24
N GLY A 44 2.98 21.01 -7.49
CA GLY A 44 1.69 20.40 -7.84
C GLY A 44 1.44 18.97 -7.32
N LYS A 45 2.30 18.44 -6.43
CA LYS A 45 2.20 17.04 -5.94
C LYS A 45 0.84 16.65 -5.36
N THR A 46 0.27 17.49 -4.49
CA THR A 46 -1.02 17.21 -3.85
C THR A 46 -2.12 17.12 -4.91
N TRP A 47 -2.19 18.10 -5.81
CA TRP A 47 -3.14 18.13 -6.91
C TRP A 47 -3.03 16.89 -7.81
N THR A 48 -1.83 16.60 -8.33
CA THR A 48 -1.60 15.43 -9.19
C THR A 48 -1.84 14.12 -8.44
N GLY A 49 -1.44 14.04 -7.17
CA GLY A 49 -1.66 12.87 -6.31
C GLY A 49 -3.14 12.57 -6.07
N LEU A 50 -3.96 13.61 -5.85
CA LEU A 50 -5.40 13.47 -5.68
C LEU A 50 -6.08 13.02 -6.98
N GLN A 51 -5.70 13.56 -8.14
CA GLN A 51 -6.22 13.11 -9.43
C GLN A 51 -5.84 11.64 -9.71
N ILE A 52 -4.60 11.23 -9.41
CA ILE A 52 -4.19 9.83 -9.53
C ILE A 52 -5.03 8.96 -8.59
N ALA A 53 -5.19 9.36 -7.32
CA ALA A 53 -5.98 8.61 -6.36
C ALA A 53 -7.45 8.48 -6.81
N ALA A 54 -8.04 9.54 -7.35
CA ALA A 54 -9.38 9.53 -7.93
C ALA A 54 -9.50 8.54 -9.10
N GLY A 55 -8.56 8.59 -10.06
CA GLY A 55 -8.54 7.67 -11.19
C GLY A 55 -8.34 6.20 -10.77
N LEU A 56 -7.52 5.97 -9.74
CA LEU A 56 -7.30 4.63 -9.16
C LEU A 56 -8.52 4.12 -8.38
N ALA A 57 -9.36 5.02 -7.86
CA ALA A 57 -10.56 4.66 -7.10
C ALA A 57 -11.77 4.35 -7.98
N GLU A 58 -11.73 4.67 -9.28
CA GLU A 58 -12.78 4.36 -10.25
C GLU A 58 -14.18 4.81 -9.81
N GLY A 59 -14.26 6.05 -9.31
CA GLY A 59 -15.51 6.67 -8.84
C GLY A 59 -15.91 6.29 -7.41
N GLN A 60 -15.18 5.38 -6.76
CA GLN A 60 -15.36 5.11 -5.33
C GLN A 60 -14.70 6.19 -4.48
N ARG A 61 -15.21 6.35 -3.26
CA ARG A 61 -14.60 7.23 -2.26
C ARG A 61 -13.23 6.70 -1.83
N PHE A 62 -12.22 7.55 -1.66
CA PHE A 62 -10.88 7.17 -1.19
C PHE A 62 -10.44 7.93 0.07
N ALA A 63 -9.37 7.45 0.72
CA ALA A 63 -8.81 8.06 1.92
C ALA A 63 -7.55 8.90 1.62
N VAL A 64 -7.44 10.05 2.28
CA VAL A 64 -6.24 10.90 2.27
C VAL A 64 -5.74 11.07 3.71
N ILE A 65 -4.54 10.57 3.98
CA ILE A 65 -3.81 10.77 5.23
C ILE A 65 -2.97 12.05 5.04
N ASP A 66 -3.46 13.17 5.59
CA ASP A 66 -2.96 14.51 5.32
C ASP A 66 -2.03 14.98 6.46
N THR A 67 -0.73 15.07 6.18
CA THR A 67 0.30 15.66 7.05
C THR A 67 0.66 17.11 6.64
N GLU A 68 0.01 17.63 5.59
CA GLU A 68 0.22 18.94 4.97
C GLU A 68 -0.79 19.99 5.47
N ARG A 69 -1.37 19.76 6.66
CA ARG A 69 -2.25 20.69 7.41
C ARG A 69 -3.55 21.02 6.68
N GLY A 70 -4.16 20.04 6.03
CA GLY A 70 -5.46 20.22 5.35
C GLY A 70 -5.34 20.74 3.93
N ALA A 71 -4.13 20.68 3.35
CA ALA A 71 -3.91 21.08 1.95
C ALA A 71 -4.77 20.28 0.98
N ALA A 72 -5.02 18.99 1.25
CA ALA A 72 -5.85 18.16 0.39
C ALA A 72 -7.33 18.59 0.41
N ALA A 73 -7.85 18.97 1.58
CA ALA A 73 -9.24 19.37 1.76
C ALA A 73 -9.63 20.61 0.94
N LEU A 74 -8.66 21.45 0.57
CA LEU A 74 -8.89 22.61 -0.28
C LEU A 74 -9.42 22.25 -1.68
N TYR A 75 -9.13 21.04 -2.17
CA TYR A 75 -9.47 20.59 -3.52
C TYR A 75 -10.78 19.80 -3.62
N VAL A 76 -11.56 19.69 -2.53
CA VAL A 76 -12.79 18.87 -2.50
C VAL A 76 -13.84 19.27 -3.55
N ASN A 77 -13.80 20.52 -4.01
CA ASN A 77 -14.72 21.04 -5.03
C ASN A 77 -14.05 21.19 -6.42
N ASP A 78 -12.76 20.90 -6.53
CA ASP A 78 -11.98 21.08 -7.76
C ASP A 78 -11.71 19.76 -8.48
N ILE A 79 -11.92 18.63 -7.80
CA ILE A 79 -11.72 17.28 -8.33
C ILE A 79 -13.08 16.59 -8.36
N ASP A 80 -13.41 15.96 -9.50
CA ASP A 80 -14.63 15.16 -9.67
C ASP A 80 -14.49 13.79 -8.99
N ALA A 81 -14.28 13.80 -7.67
CA ALA A 81 -14.15 12.60 -6.85
C ALA A 81 -14.47 12.89 -5.38
N GLN A 82 -14.94 11.85 -4.68
CA GLN A 82 -15.18 11.93 -3.25
C GLN A 82 -13.99 11.37 -2.48
N PHE A 83 -13.52 12.07 -1.46
CA PHE A 83 -12.49 11.57 -0.57
C PHE A 83 -12.70 12.05 0.86
N ASP A 84 -12.23 11.26 1.80
CA ASP A 84 -12.20 11.61 3.22
C ASP A 84 -10.77 11.87 3.66
N THR A 85 -10.58 12.87 4.52
CA THR A 85 -9.26 13.26 5.03
C THR A 85 -9.08 12.85 6.48
N LEU A 86 -7.92 12.28 6.81
CA LEU A 86 -7.44 12.13 8.16
C LEU A 86 -6.28 13.13 8.40
N PRO A 87 -6.53 14.26 9.08
CA PRO A 87 -5.47 15.21 9.40
C PRO A 87 -4.53 14.63 10.47
N MET A 88 -3.24 14.70 10.19
CA MET A 88 -2.17 14.22 11.06
C MET A 88 -1.34 15.39 11.57
N HIS A 89 -1.17 15.47 12.89
CA HIS A 89 -0.33 16.48 13.56
C HIS A 89 0.85 15.86 14.32
N ARG A 90 0.94 14.53 14.30
CA ARG A 90 2.02 13.73 14.86
C ARG A 90 2.48 12.77 13.78
N TYR A 91 3.80 12.62 13.64
CA TYR A 91 4.40 11.90 12.52
C TYR A 91 5.18 10.66 12.98
N ASP A 92 4.74 10.06 14.08
CA ASP A 92 5.27 8.78 14.53
C ASP A 92 4.98 7.70 13.48
N PRO A 93 5.97 6.93 13.01
CA PRO A 93 5.76 5.89 11.99
C PRO A 93 4.64 4.91 12.35
N ARG A 94 4.46 4.62 13.65
CA ARG A 94 3.41 3.72 14.16
C ARG A 94 2.01 4.28 13.96
N ASP A 95 1.86 5.60 13.90
CA ASP A 95 0.56 6.23 13.68
C ASP A 95 0.15 6.16 12.20
N LEU A 96 1.10 6.14 11.25
CA LEU A 96 0.77 5.85 9.86
C LEU A 96 0.23 4.42 9.68
N ILE A 97 0.82 3.43 10.38
CA ILE A 97 0.34 2.04 10.36
C ILE A 97 -1.12 1.98 10.83
N LYS A 98 -1.46 2.67 11.92
CA LYS A 98 -2.85 2.74 12.43
C LYS A 98 -3.79 3.43 11.44
N ALA A 99 -3.34 4.52 10.80
CA ALA A 99 -4.12 5.24 9.80
C ALA A 99 -4.43 4.37 8.58
N LEU A 100 -3.43 3.64 8.07
CA LEU A 100 -3.60 2.68 6.98
C LEU A 100 -4.53 1.53 7.38
N ALA A 101 -4.41 1.00 8.59
CA ALA A 101 -5.29 -0.04 9.11
C ALA A 101 -6.75 0.44 9.20
N ALA A 102 -6.97 1.67 9.69
CA ALA A 102 -8.30 2.29 9.72
C ALA A 102 -8.87 2.47 8.30
N ALA A 103 -8.05 2.93 7.35
CA ALA A 103 -8.45 3.07 5.95
C ALA A 103 -8.81 1.72 5.31
N GLY A 104 -8.06 0.65 5.64
CA GLY A 104 -8.33 -0.71 5.17
C GLY A 104 -9.62 -1.28 5.76
N ALA A 105 -9.85 -1.06 7.07
CA ALA A 105 -11.08 -1.48 7.75
C ALA A 105 -12.32 -0.77 7.19
N ALA A 106 -12.19 0.50 6.80
CA ALA A 106 -13.22 1.27 6.11
C ALA A 106 -13.37 0.90 4.62
N LYS A 107 -12.55 -0.04 4.11
CA LYS A 107 -12.58 -0.55 2.73
C LYS A 107 -12.35 0.52 1.66
N TYR A 108 -11.56 1.55 1.95
CA TYR A 108 -11.14 2.47 0.89
C TYR A 108 -10.31 1.71 -0.17
N PRO A 109 -10.60 1.87 -1.46
CA PRO A 109 -9.83 1.22 -2.52
C PRO A 109 -8.48 1.90 -2.75
N VAL A 110 -8.31 3.13 -2.26
CA VAL A 110 -7.07 3.91 -2.36
C VAL A 110 -6.78 4.62 -1.04
N ALA A 111 -5.53 4.54 -0.59
CA ALA A 111 -5.00 5.38 0.49
C ALA A 111 -3.90 6.29 -0.08
N MET A 112 -4.15 7.60 -0.05
CA MET A 112 -3.16 8.62 -0.36
C MET A 112 -2.47 9.08 0.93
N VAL A 113 -1.14 9.19 0.92
CA VAL A 113 -0.36 9.77 2.02
C VAL A 113 0.29 11.06 1.52
N ASP A 114 -0.18 12.20 2.02
CA ASP A 114 0.28 13.53 1.60
C ASP A 114 0.76 14.33 2.81
N SER A 115 2.06 14.37 3.15
CA SER A 115 3.19 13.70 2.53
C SER A 115 3.89 12.71 3.46
N LEU A 116 4.53 11.69 2.85
CA LEU A 116 5.30 10.67 3.56
C LEU A 116 6.60 11.25 4.19
N SER A 117 7.06 12.41 3.71
CA SER A 117 8.26 13.08 4.22
C SER A 117 8.16 13.51 5.68
N HIS A 118 6.95 13.81 6.18
CA HIS A 118 6.78 14.17 7.58
C HIS A 118 7.08 13.00 8.53
N TYR A 119 6.78 11.77 8.13
CA TYR A 119 7.11 10.58 8.94
C TYR A 119 8.62 10.31 9.04
N TRP A 120 9.43 10.88 8.14
CA TRP A 120 10.88 10.78 8.24
C TRP A 120 11.48 11.80 9.21
N LYS A 121 11.20 13.08 8.97
CA LYS A 121 11.90 14.22 9.60
C LYS A 121 11.01 15.19 10.36
N GLY A 122 9.70 14.97 10.36
CA GLY A 122 8.76 15.76 11.14
C GLY A 122 8.87 15.42 12.63
N THR A 123 8.23 16.20 13.48
CA THR A 123 8.13 15.93 14.91
C THR A 123 7.63 14.51 15.17
N ASP A 124 8.34 13.78 16.02
CA ASP A 124 8.13 12.36 16.31
C ASP A 124 8.38 11.39 15.14
N GLY A 125 8.86 11.89 14.00
CA GLY A 125 9.27 11.08 12.86
C GLY A 125 10.46 10.19 13.15
N THR A 126 10.82 9.33 12.19
CA THR A 126 11.87 8.33 12.34
C THR A 126 13.18 8.89 12.88
N LEU A 127 13.63 10.06 12.39
CA LEU A 127 14.87 10.69 12.87
C LEU A 127 14.77 11.09 14.36
N ASP A 128 13.65 11.65 14.79
CA ASP A 128 13.42 11.98 16.19
C ASP A 128 13.36 10.71 17.06
N GLN A 129 12.76 9.63 16.56
CA GLN A 129 12.71 8.35 17.28
C GLN A 129 14.12 7.76 17.46
N VAL A 130 14.98 7.82 16.43
CA VAL A 130 16.39 7.41 16.54
C VAL A 130 17.09 8.17 17.67
N GLU A 131 16.91 9.50 17.74
CA GLU A 131 17.49 10.30 18.82
C GLU A 131 16.93 9.96 20.20
N LYS A 132 15.61 9.72 20.29
CA LYS A 132 14.96 9.33 21.55
C LYS A 132 15.48 7.97 22.04
N PHE A 133 15.62 6.99 21.15
CA PHE A 133 16.20 5.70 21.50
C PHE A 133 17.66 5.83 21.93
N ALA A 134 18.45 6.63 21.21
CA ALA A 134 19.84 6.92 21.55
C ALA A 134 19.97 7.46 22.97
N LYS A 135 19.19 8.49 23.31
CA LYS A 135 19.19 9.13 24.65
C LYS A 135 18.68 8.18 25.73
N ALA A 136 17.60 7.45 25.48
CA ALA A 136 16.93 6.63 26.50
C ALA A 136 17.65 5.30 26.80
N LYS A 137 18.27 4.68 25.79
CA LYS A 137 18.79 3.30 25.90
C LYS A 137 20.29 3.15 25.61
N PHE A 138 20.90 4.12 24.93
CA PHE A 138 22.26 3.98 24.40
C PHE A 138 23.19 5.13 24.79
N GLY A 139 22.92 5.82 25.90
CA GLY A 139 23.78 6.88 26.43
C GLY A 139 24.02 8.04 25.46
N GLY A 140 23.10 8.29 24.53
CA GLY A 140 23.23 9.29 23.47
C GLY A 140 23.87 8.80 22.18
N ASN A 141 24.25 7.52 22.06
CA ASN A 141 24.82 6.97 20.83
C ASN A 141 23.75 6.81 19.72
N THR A 142 23.71 7.75 18.78
CA THR A 142 22.75 7.74 17.65
C THR A 142 22.94 6.57 16.70
N PHE A 143 24.16 6.04 16.57
CA PHE A 143 24.43 4.85 15.74
C PHE A 143 23.66 3.63 16.28
N ALA A 144 23.65 3.43 17.60
CA ALA A 144 22.87 2.36 18.21
C ALA A 144 21.35 2.63 18.19
N GLY A 145 20.94 3.90 18.21
CA GLY A 145 19.54 4.30 18.05
C GLY A 145 18.92 3.94 16.68
N TRP A 146 19.75 3.77 15.65
CA TRP A 146 19.30 3.38 14.30
C TRP A 146 18.74 1.97 14.21
N GLY A 147 19.10 1.05 15.11
CA GLY A 147 18.47 -0.27 15.16
C GLY A 147 16.95 -0.16 15.32
N PRO A 148 16.46 0.26 16.51
CA PRO A 148 15.01 0.36 16.74
C PRO A 148 14.34 1.44 15.88
N GLY A 149 15.02 2.54 15.54
CA GLY A 149 14.44 3.55 14.64
C GLY A 149 14.30 3.06 13.20
N GLY A 150 15.25 2.26 12.72
CA GLY A 150 15.20 1.59 11.42
C GLY A 150 14.08 0.56 11.36
N ASP A 151 13.87 -0.21 12.44
CA ASP A 151 12.79 -1.18 12.53
C ASP A 151 11.41 -0.50 12.40
N LEU A 152 11.19 0.62 13.12
CA LEU A 152 9.96 1.41 12.99
C LEU A 152 9.71 1.91 11.57
N GLN A 153 10.77 2.36 10.88
CA GLN A 153 10.67 2.78 9.49
C GLN A 153 10.29 1.61 8.58
N ASN A 154 10.94 0.45 8.76
CA ASN A 154 10.67 -0.73 7.96
C ASN A 154 9.23 -1.20 8.14
N GLU A 155 8.74 -1.31 9.38
CA GLU A 155 7.34 -1.67 9.69
C GLU A 155 6.34 -0.72 9.03
N MET A 156 6.63 0.58 9.03
CA MET A 156 5.78 1.58 8.38
C MET A 156 5.75 1.41 6.86
N ILE A 157 6.90 1.17 6.22
CA ILE A 157 6.99 0.95 4.77
C ILE A 157 6.31 -0.36 4.39
N GLU A 158 6.49 -1.43 5.15
CA GLU A 158 5.80 -2.70 4.95
C GLU A 158 4.28 -2.53 5.04
N ALA A 159 3.77 -1.81 6.05
CA ALA A 159 2.34 -1.51 6.16
C ALA A 159 1.81 -0.72 4.94
N LEU A 160 2.61 0.23 4.42
CA LEU A 160 2.27 0.99 3.22
C LEU A 160 2.22 0.08 1.98
N MET A 161 3.17 -0.84 1.84
CA MET A 161 3.23 -1.77 0.70
C MET A 161 2.20 -2.90 0.79
N ALA A 162 1.79 -3.29 2.00
CA ALA A 162 0.82 -4.34 2.27
C ALA A 162 -0.65 -3.85 2.30
N TYR A 163 -0.89 -2.53 2.19
CA TYR A 163 -2.25 -1.99 2.19
C TYR A 163 -3.15 -2.68 1.13
N PRO A 164 -4.35 -3.18 1.47
CA PRO A 164 -5.14 -4.00 0.55
C PRO A 164 -5.64 -3.27 -0.70
N GLY A 165 -5.72 -1.94 -0.68
CA GLY A 165 -6.03 -1.11 -1.84
C GLY A 165 -4.80 -0.56 -2.56
N HIS A 166 -4.98 0.43 -3.42
CA HIS A 166 -3.91 1.19 -4.05
C HIS A 166 -3.29 2.20 -3.08
N VAL A 167 -2.02 2.55 -3.30
CA VAL A 167 -1.34 3.60 -2.54
C VAL A 167 -0.73 4.64 -3.46
N VAL A 168 -0.98 5.91 -3.10
CA VAL A 168 -0.33 7.09 -3.68
C VAL A 168 0.38 7.82 -2.55
N ALA A 169 1.68 8.05 -2.65
CA ALA A 169 2.44 8.80 -1.65
C ALA A 169 3.07 10.03 -2.27
N THR A 170 2.97 11.18 -1.63
CA THR A 170 3.76 12.36 -2.01
C THR A 170 4.98 12.49 -1.09
N MET A 171 6.05 13.07 -1.62
CA MET A 171 7.25 13.39 -0.86
C MET A 171 7.77 14.77 -1.23
N ARG A 172 8.21 15.51 -0.22
CA ARG A 172 8.97 16.75 -0.44
C ARG A 172 10.38 16.38 -0.91
N SER A 173 10.94 17.14 -1.83
CA SER A 173 12.34 16.99 -2.22
C SER A 173 13.16 18.26 -1.98
N SER A 174 14.45 18.08 -1.77
CA SER A 174 15.44 19.16 -1.66
C SER A 174 16.70 18.79 -2.42
N ARG A 175 17.48 19.79 -2.85
CA ARG A 175 18.78 19.54 -3.48
C ARG A 175 19.70 18.80 -2.51
N LYS A 176 20.37 17.77 -3.00
CA LYS A 176 21.39 17.03 -2.27
C LYS A 176 22.76 17.44 -2.77
N TRP A 177 23.59 17.95 -1.86
CA TRP A 177 24.98 18.27 -2.14
C TRP A 177 25.88 17.22 -1.47
N VAL A 178 26.90 16.74 -2.18
CA VAL A 178 27.94 15.86 -1.62
C VAL A 178 29.30 16.51 -1.77
N LEU A 179 30.16 16.36 -0.77
CA LEU A 179 31.54 16.82 -0.85
C LEU A 179 32.39 15.76 -1.55
N VAL A 180 32.87 16.05 -2.76
CA VAL A 180 33.79 15.19 -3.52
C VAL A 180 35.16 15.82 -3.48
N GLU A 181 36.19 15.00 -3.28
CA GLU A 181 37.58 15.43 -3.35
C GLU A 181 37.96 15.66 -4.81
N ASN A 182 38.36 16.88 -5.16
CA ASN A 182 38.81 17.22 -6.51
C ASN A 182 40.24 16.71 -6.76
N GLU A 183 40.71 16.85 -8.00
CA GLU A 183 42.07 16.47 -8.41
C GLU A 183 43.20 17.15 -7.62
N ARG A 184 42.88 18.18 -6.81
CA ARG A 184 43.81 18.93 -5.94
C ARG A 184 43.68 18.54 -4.47
N GLY A 185 42.95 17.47 -4.14
CA GLY A 185 42.75 17.01 -2.76
C GLY A 185 41.80 17.88 -1.93
N GLN A 186 41.06 18.80 -2.56
CA GLN A 186 40.14 19.71 -1.87
C GLN A 186 38.70 19.20 -2.00
N LYS A 187 37.95 19.22 -0.90
CA LYS A 187 36.52 18.88 -0.89
C LYS A 187 35.68 20.00 -1.51
N ALA A 188 35.05 19.73 -2.64
CA ALA A 188 34.13 20.64 -3.31
C ALA A 188 32.69 20.07 -3.29
N PRO A 189 31.66 20.90 -3.05
CA PRO A 189 30.27 20.46 -3.12
C PRO A 189 29.87 20.20 -4.57
N VAL A 190 29.36 19.00 -4.83
CA VAL A 190 28.80 18.56 -6.11
C VAL A 190 27.29 18.40 -5.93
N ASP A 191 26.51 19.01 -6.83
CA ASP A 191 25.05 18.87 -6.86
C ASP A 191 24.68 17.47 -7.36
N MET A 192 23.94 16.73 -6.55
CA MET A 192 23.42 15.40 -6.88
C MET A 192 21.96 15.43 -7.33
N GLY A 193 21.43 16.64 -7.58
CA GLY A 193 20.05 16.86 -7.98
C GLY A 193 19.06 16.84 -6.81
N MET A 194 17.78 16.75 -7.16
CA MET A 194 16.69 16.69 -6.18
C MET A 194 16.59 15.28 -5.59
N LYS A 195 16.47 15.20 -4.27
CA LYS A 195 16.22 13.94 -3.56
C LYS A 195 15.04 14.08 -2.61
N ALA A 196 14.22 13.04 -2.52
CA ALA A 196 13.17 12.96 -1.51
C ALA A 196 13.74 13.17 -0.11
N GLN A 197 12.99 13.88 0.72
CA GLN A 197 13.24 14.02 2.14
C GLN A 197 12.70 12.79 2.86
N GLN A 198 13.46 11.70 2.74
CA GLN A 198 13.12 10.38 3.24
C GLN A 198 14.41 9.55 3.35
N ARG A 199 14.32 8.34 3.92
CA ARG A 199 15.41 7.35 3.86
C ARG A 199 15.91 7.20 2.42
N LYS A 200 17.23 7.09 2.28
CA LYS A 200 17.88 6.85 0.98
C LYS A 200 17.23 5.63 0.31
N ASP A 201 17.02 5.73 -1.00
CA ASP A 201 16.55 4.63 -1.86
C ASP A 201 15.05 4.26 -1.64
N ILE A 202 14.26 5.14 -1.00
CA ILE A 202 12.82 4.92 -0.81
C ILE A 202 12.06 4.75 -2.15
N GLU A 203 12.54 5.36 -3.23
CA GLU A 203 11.92 5.26 -4.56
C GLU A 203 11.82 3.81 -5.07
N PHE A 204 12.64 2.89 -4.55
CA PHE A 204 12.65 1.48 -4.96
C PHE A 204 11.54 0.65 -4.31
N GLU A 205 10.98 1.09 -3.18
CA GLU A 205 9.85 0.43 -2.51
C GLU A 205 8.60 0.50 -3.39
N PHE A 206 8.35 1.65 -4.00
CA PHE A 206 7.19 1.88 -4.87
C PHE A 206 7.35 1.18 -6.21
N GLY A 207 6.26 0.65 -6.77
CA GLY A 207 6.21 0.09 -8.12
C GLY A 207 6.58 1.12 -9.19
N VAL A 208 6.05 2.33 -9.01
CA VAL A 208 6.28 3.51 -9.85
C VAL A 208 6.66 4.69 -8.97
N ALA A 209 7.70 5.42 -9.34
CA ALA A 209 8.11 6.66 -8.71
C ALA A 209 8.29 7.74 -9.78
N ALA A 210 7.70 8.89 -9.53
CA ALA A 210 7.79 10.07 -10.37
C ALA A 210 8.32 11.25 -9.57
N GLU A 211 8.87 12.24 -10.27
CA GLU A 211 9.23 13.52 -9.71
C GLU A 211 8.58 14.66 -10.48
N MET A 212 8.27 15.74 -9.77
CA MET A 212 7.69 16.95 -10.34
C MET A 212 8.58 18.16 -10.10
N ASN A 213 8.60 19.08 -11.05
CA ASN A 213 9.25 20.38 -10.91
C ASN A 213 8.23 21.51 -10.69
N VAL A 214 8.72 22.73 -10.50
CA VAL A 214 7.88 23.92 -10.21
C VAL A 214 6.98 24.34 -11.38
N ASP A 215 7.28 23.89 -12.60
CA ASP A 215 6.48 24.12 -13.80
C ASP A 215 5.35 23.09 -13.96
N ASN A 216 5.20 22.20 -12.96
CA ASN A 216 4.27 21.08 -12.92
C ASN A 216 4.53 20.01 -13.99
N GLN A 217 5.77 19.93 -14.49
CA GLN A 217 6.19 18.81 -15.32
C GLN A 217 6.49 17.60 -14.43
N LEU A 218 5.99 16.43 -14.83
CA LEU A 218 6.19 15.16 -14.16
C LEU A 218 7.10 14.27 -14.99
N ARG A 219 8.12 13.70 -14.35
CA ARG A 219 9.03 12.73 -14.94
C ARG A 219 9.02 11.43 -14.14
N PHE A 220 8.88 10.30 -14.82
CA PHE A 220 9.03 9.00 -14.17
C PHE A 220 10.51 8.67 -13.96
N ILE A 221 10.94 8.58 -12.71
CA ILE A 221 12.32 8.26 -12.32
C ILE A 221 12.54 6.76 -12.12
N LYS A 222 11.46 6.02 -11.87
CA LYS A 222 11.47 4.55 -11.75
C LYS A 222 10.09 4.01 -12.10
N SER A 223 10.02 2.97 -12.92
CA SER A 223 8.74 2.31 -13.21
C SER A 223 8.89 0.83 -13.54
N ARG A 224 8.06 0.00 -12.90
CA ARG A 224 7.80 -1.38 -13.35
C ARG A 224 6.84 -1.41 -14.56
N CYS A 225 5.91 -0.46 -14.65
CA CYS A 225 4.97 -0.32 -15.77
C CYS A 225 5.71 0.17 -17.03
N PRO A 226 5.69 -0.60 -18.14
CA PRO A 226 6.39 -0.23 -19.37
C PRO A 226 5.98 1.13 -19.95
N ALA A 227 4.70 1.51 -19.84
CA ALA A 227 4.16 2.74 -20.40
C ALA A 227 4.82 4.01 -19.83
N PHE A 228 5.40 3.93 -18.63
CA PHE A 228 5.99 5.09 -17.95
C PHE A 228 7.51 5.17 -18.07
N ARG A 229 8.16 4.21 -18.75
CA ARG A 229 9.64 4.19 -18.82
C ARG A 229 10.16 5.34 -19.68
N GLY A 230 10.88 6.28 -19.05
CA GLY A 230 11.43 7.46 -19.72
C GLY A 230 10.38 8.49 -20.14
N LEU A 231 9.15 8.36 -19.64
CA LEU A 231 8.06 9.29 -19.96
C LEU A 231 8.17 10.57 -19.11
N GLU A 232 7.95 11.69 -19.78
CA GLU A 232 7.79 13.01 -19.19
C GLU A 232 6.46 13.60 -19.66
N LEU A 233 5.73 14.21 -18.74
CA LEU A 233 4.40 14.77 -18.96
C LEU A 233 4.39 16.22 -18.50
N ASP A 234 3.89 17.11 -19.36
CA ASP A 234 3.68 18.52 -19.00
C ASP A 234 2.28 18.69 -18.42
N ARG A 235 2.19 19.12 -17.15
CA ARG A 235 0.93 19.35 -16.42
C ARG A 235 -0.08 18.20 -16.58
N PRO A 236 0.28 16.96 -16.18
CA PRO A 236 -0.56 15.80 -16.43
C PRO A 236 -1.92 15.86 -15.73
N ASP A 237 -2.92 15.31 -16.38
CA ASP A 237 -4.14 14.84 -15.72
C ASP A 237 -3.80 13.51 -15.03
N GLY A 238 -3.78 13.52 -13.69
CA GLY A 238 -3.38 12.35 -12.92
C GLY A 238 -4.29 11.14 -13.11
N ALA A 239 -5.59 11.34 -13.39
CA ALA A 239 -6.53 10.26 -13.59
C ALA A 239 -6.34 9.63 -14.98
N VAL A 240 -6.21 10.47 -16.01
CA VAL A 240 -6.14 10.04 -17.42
C VAL A 240 -4.74 9.57 -17.80
N ASP A 241 -3.71 10.36 -17.52
CA ASP A 241 -2.35 10.12 -18.03
C ASP A 241 -1.57 9.09 -17.21
N ILE A 242 -2.02 8.82 -15.98
CA ILE A 242 -1.27 7.99 -15.02
C ILE A 242 -2.13 6.87 -14.45
N ALA A 243 -3.24 7.17 -13.77
CA ALA A 243 -4.03 6.13 -13.12
C ALA A 243 -4.59 5.11 -14.12
N LYS A 244 -5.21 5.59 -15.20
CA LYS A 244 -5.78 4.73 -16.25
C LYS A 244 -4.77 3.77 -16.89
N PRO A 245 -3.64 4.22 -17.49
CA PRO A 245 -2.66 3.30 -18.08
C PRO A 245 -2.02 2.38 -17.03
N TYR A 246 -1.92 2.81 -15.76
CA TYR A 246 -1.43 1.93 -14.71
C TYR A 246 -2.43 0.81 -14.40
N LEU A 247 -3.71 1.12 -14.23
CA LEU A 247 -4.77 0.12 -14.01
C LEU A 247 -4.87 -0.85 -15.19
N GLU A 248 -4.86 -0.35 -16.42
CA GLU A 248 -4.86 -1.18 -17.64
C GLU A 248 -3.68 -2.16 -17.63
N TRP A 249 -2.48 -1.70 -17.28
CA TRP A 249 -1.32 -2.58 -17.19
C TRP A 249 -1.42 -3.61 -16.06
N LEU A 250 -1.92 -3.20 -14.88
CA LEU A 250 -2.11 -4.09 -13.73
C LEU A 250 -3.16 -5.16 -14.01
N ARG A 251 -4.16 -4.88 -14.86
CA ARG A 251 -5.24 -5.81 -15.21
C ARG A 251 -5.01 -6.55 -16.52
N SER A 252 -4.06 -6.12 -17.34
CA SER A 252 -3.76 -6.76 -18.61
C SER A 252 -3.30 -8.21 -18.41
N GLY A 253 -4.08 -9.16 -18.95
CA GLY A 253 -3.86 -10.59 -18.77
C GLY A 253 -4.32 -11.14 -17.43
N ALA A 254 -5.06 -10.36 -16.63
CA ALA A 254 -5.83 -10.88 -15.50
C ALA A 254 -6.78 -11.96 -16.03
N LYS A 255 -6.88 -13.08 -15.32
CA LYS A 255 -7.85 -14.12 -15.71
C LYS A 255 -9.24 -13.51 -15.57
N GLU A 256 -10.10 -13.78 -16.55
CA GLU A 256 -11.51 -13.45 -16.42
C GLU A 256 -12.04 -14.18 -15.19
N ILE A 257 -12.57 -13.40 -14.25
CA ILE A 257 -13.10 -13.94 -13.01
C ILE A 257 -14.42 -14.64 -13.36
N ASP A 258 -14.35 -15.96 -13.54
CA ASP A 258 -15.55 -16.78 -13.70
C ASP A 258 -16.15 -17.09 -12.33
N THR A 259 -16.96 -16.14 -11.87
CA THR A 259 -17.71 -16.30 -10.62
C THR A 259 -18.61 -17.54 -10.64
N GLY A 260 -19.12 -17.95 -11.81
CA GLY A 260 -19.93 -19.16 -11.98
C GLY A 260 -19.13 -20.40 -11.65
N ALA A 261 -17.93 -20.53 -12.22
CA ALA A 261 -17.03 -21.66 -11.93
C ALA A 261 -16.66 -21.76 -10.43
N TRP A 262 -16.44 -20.64 -9.75
CA TRP A 262 -16.19 -20.65 -8.31
C TRP A 262 -17.43 -20.98 -7.49
N ILE A 263 -18.62 -20.52 -7.89
CA ILE A 263 -19.88 -20.91 -7.24
C ILE A 263 -20.12 -22.41 -7.42
N ASP A 264 -19.89 -22.94 -8.62
CA ASP A 264 -20.03 -24.36 -8.94
C ASP A 264 -19.04 -25.20 -8.13
N ALA A 265 -17.76 -24.82 -8.07
CA ALA A 265 -16.76 -25.48 -7.23
C ALA A 265 -17.11 -25.37 -5.74
N ALA A 266 -17.62 -24.21 -5.30
CA ALA A 266 -18.12 -24.00 -3.94
C ALA A 266 -19.42 -24.74 -3.66
N SER A 267 -20.12 -25.28 -4.66
CA SER A 267 -21.38 -26.02 -4.56
C SER A 267 -21.28 -27.50 -5.01
N ALA A 268 -20.11 -27.94 -5.46
CA ALA A 268 -19.86 -29.31 -5.93
C ALA A 268 -19.96 -30.35 -4.81
N GLU A 269 -20.76 -31.42 -4.99
CA GLU A 269 -21.04 -32.44 -3.97
C GLU A 269 -19.77 -33.14 -3.44
N ASP A 270 -18.73 -33.25 -4.27
CA ASP A 270 -17.46 -33.88 -3.97
C ASP A 270 -16.43 -32.94 -3.30
N ALA A 271 -16.82 -31.70 -3.02
CA ALA A 271 -15.93 -30.76 -2.38
C ALA A 271 -15.52 -31.23 -0.98
N THR A 272 -14.26 -30.97 -0.65
CA THR A 272 -13.64 -31.26 0.64
C THR A 272 -13.27 -29.97 1.37
N PRO A 273 -13.06 -30.01 2.70
CA PRO A 273 -12.52 -28.88 3.44
C PRO A 273 -11.23 -28.30 2.87
N ALA A 274 -10.36 -29.16 2.32
CA ALA A 274 -9.12 -28.74 1.68
C ALA A 274 -9.37 -28.01 0.35
N SER A 275 -10.26 -28.54 -0.49
CA SER A 275 -10.61 -27.91 -1.77
C SER A 275 -11.28 -26.54 -1.58
N LEU A 276 -12.13 -26.38 -0.56
CA LEU A 276 -12.79 -25.11 -0.26
C LEU A 276 -11.86 -24.09 0.35
N LEU A 277 -10.86 -24.53 1.13
CA LEU A 277 -9.79 -23.64 1.59
C LEU A 277 -8.94 -23.15 0.41
N ALA A 278 -8.61 -24.03 -0.54
CA ALA A 278 -7.89 -23.64 -1.75
C ALA A 278 -8.70 -22.66 -2.60
N LEU A 279 -9.98 -22.94 -2.81
CA LEU A 279 -10.91 -22.05 -3.52
C LEU A 279 -11.06 -20.69 -2.82
N TYR A 280 -11.19 -20.68 -1.49
CA TYR A 280 -11.24 -19.43 -0.72
C TYR A 280 -10.00 -18.56 -0.97
N ARG A 281 -8.80 -19.17 -0.96
CA ARG A 281 -7.54 -18.46 -1.23
C ARG A 281 -7.48 -17.93 -2.67
N GLU A 282 -7.99 -18.68 -3.64
CA GLU A 282 -8.08 -18.23 -5.04
C GLU A 282 -8.99 -17.00 -5.17
N VAL A 283 -10.19 -17.06 -4.58
CA VAL A 283 -11.16 -15.96 -4.57
C VAL A 283 -10.62 -14.75 -3.82
N GLU A 284 -9.87 -14.95 -2.74
CA GLU A 284 -9.18 -13.90 -1.98
C GLU A 284 -8.07 -13.23 -2.79
N ALA A 285 -7.22 -14.01 -3.46
CA ALA A 285 -6.17 -13.49 -4.34
C ALA A 285 -6.75 -12.65 -5.49
N ALA A 286 -7.91 -13.03 -6.00
CA ALA A 286 -8.64 -12.27 -7.02
C ALA A 286 -9.40 -11.05 -6.46
N SER A 287 -9.31 -10.75 -5.15
CA SER A 287 -10.09 -9.69 -4.48
C SER A 287 -11.61 -9.86 -4.66
N ALA A 288 -12.10 -11.09 -4.83
CA ALA A 288 -13.47 -11.39 -5.22
C ALA A 288 -14.32 -11.99 -4.08
N LEU A 289 -13.83 -12.01 -2.84
CA LEU A 289 -14.57 -12.55 -1.69
C LEU A 289 -15.92 -11.86 -1.48
N ALA A 290 -16.00 -10.56 -1.77
CA ALA A 290 -17.21 -9.75 -1.62
C ALA A 290 -18.19 -9.88 -2.80
N THR A 291 -17.91 -10.76 -3.78
CA THR A 291 -18.82 -11.01 -4.92
C THR A 291 -20.21 -11.37 -4.41
N PRO A 292 -21.25 -10.60 -4.76
CA PRO A 292 -22.61 -10.90 -4.35
C PRO A 292 -23.07 -12.27 -4.87
N LEU A 293 -23.66 -13.06 -3.98
CA LEU A 293 -24.18 -14.39 -4.27
C LEU A 293 -25.55 -14.56 -3.61
N MET A 294 -26.49 -15.19 -4.31
CA MET A 294 -27.68 -15.75 -3.66
C MET A 294 -27.33 -17.14 -3.17
N HIS A 295 -27.46 -17.38 -1.86
CA HIS A 295 -27.12 -18.67 -1.28
C HIS A 295 -27.88 -19.79 -1.99
N PRO A 296 -27.21 -20.80 -2.58
CA PRO A 296 -27.87 -21.80 -3.44
C PRO A 296 -29.01 -22.56 -2.76
N GLU A 297 -28.88 -22.89 -1.48
CA GLU A 297 -29.92 -23.62 -0.73
C GLU A 297 -30.97 -22.70 -0.06
N SER A 298 -30.53 -21.67 0.69
CA SER A 298 -31.44 -20.82 1.48
C SER A 298 -32.07 -19.66 0.70
N GLY A 299 -31.54 -19.33 -0.48
CA GLY A 299 -32.00 -18.18 -1.27
C GLY A 299 -31.76 -16.81 -0.61
N GLN A 300 -30.96 -16.74 0.45
CA GLN A 300 -30.64 -15.48 1.12
C GLN A 300 -29.43 -14.79 0.46
N PRO A 301 -29.38 -13.44 0.42
CA PRO A 301 -28.19 -12.72 -0.03
C PRO A 301 -26.98 -13.04 0.85
N THR A 302 -25.85 -13.32 0.22
CA THR A 302 -24.55 -13.56 0.88
C THR A 302 -23.40 -13.10 -0.02
N SER A 303 -22.16 -13.33 0.41
CA SER A 303 -20.96 -13.16 -0.41
C SER A 303 -20.36 -14.52 -0.76
N LEU A 304 -19.68 -14.62 -1.90
CA LEU A 304 -18.98 -15.84 -2.30
C LEU A 304 -17.99 -16.31 -1.22
N GLY A 305 -17.25 -15.38 -0.62
CA GLY A 305 -16.31 -15.69 0.46
C GLY A 305 -16.99 -16.27 1.71
N ASP A 306 -18.10 -15.68 2.14
CA ASP A 306 -18.84 -16.17 3.31
C ASP A 306 -19.49 -17.54 3.03
N TYR A 307 -20.02 -17.75 1.82
CA TYR A 307 -20.57 -19.03 1.40
C TYR A 307 -19.50 -20.14 1.43
N ILE A 308 -18.32 -19.90 0.84
CA ILE A 308 -17.22 -20.88 0.84
C ILE A 308 -16.79 -21.23 2.29
N ARG A 309 -16.64 -20.23 3.17
CA ARG A 309 -16.29 -20.47 4.58
C ARG A 309 -17.35 -21.29 5.32
N MET A 310 -18.61 -20.92 5.18
CA MET A 310 -19.74 -21.61 5.81
C MET A 310 -19.75 -23.09 5.40
N ARG A 311 -19.63 -23.35 4.10
CA ARG A 311 -19.64 -24.70 3.54
C ARG A 311 -18.44 -25.53 3.99
N GLY A 312 -17.25 -24.91 4.02
CA GLY A 312 -16.04 -25.55 4.54
C GLY A 312 -16.14 -25.91 6.02
N ALA A 313 -16.79 -25.08 6.84
CA ALA A 313 -17.03 -25.37 8.25
C ALA A 313 -18.01 -26.55 8.43
N ALA A 314 -19.10 -26.59 7.65
CA ALA A 314 -20.07 -27.69 7.68
C ALA A 314 -19.43 -29.04 7.36
N LEU A 315 -18.61 -29.11 6.31
CA LEU A 315 -17.92 -30.36 5.93
C LEU A 315 -16.87 -30.80 6.95
N LYS A 316 -16.16 -29.86 7.61
CA LYS A 316 -15.24 -30.21 8.71
C LYS A 316 -15.98 -30.80 9.91
N ALA A 317 -17.14 -30.25 10.25
CA ALA A 317 -17.96 -30.77 11.35
C ALA A 317 -18.51 -32.16 11.05
N ALA A 318 -18.94 -32.40 9.80
CA ALA A 318 -19.42 -33.71 9.36
C ALA A 318 -18.32 -34.79 9.35
N ALA A 319 -17.07 -34.43 9.04
CA ALA A 319 -15.93 -35.35 9.04
C ALA A 319 -15.39 -35.70 10.44
N GLN A 320 -15.87 -35.03 11.49
CA GLN A 320 -15.48 -35.28 12.89
C GLN A 320 -16.51 -36.13 13.66
N GLN A 321 -17.63 -36.51 13.01
CA GLN A 321 -18.66 -37.42 13.53
C GLN A 321 -18.45 -38.82 12.97
#